data_AF-A0A7C3R3D1-F1
#
_entry.id   AF-A0A7C3R3D1-F1
#
_cell.length_a   1.000
_cell.length_b   1.000
_cell.length_c   1.000
_cell.angle_alpha   90.00
_cell.angle_beta   90.00
_cell.angle_gamma   90.00
#
_symmetry.space_group_name_H-M   'P 1'
#
loop_
_entity.id
_entity.type
_entity.pdbx_description
1 polymer ?
#
loop_
_entity_poly.entity_id
_entity_poly.type
_entity_poly.pdbx_seq_one_letter_code
_entity_poly.pdbx_strand_id
1 'polypeptide(L)' 'ISLREAGILQTFPMEYKFSSSEDNLKFTKVSKQIGNAVPPRLGEIIGISIIKHLEEMDNGKDKK' A
#
# COMPACT_ATOMS: atom_id res chain seq x y z
N ILE A 1 -13.68 15.92 -2.19
CA ILE A 1 -12.65 14.94 -1.78
C ILE A 1 -11.28 15.57 -1.97
N SER A 2 -10.54 15.77 -0.89
CA SER A 2 -9.16 16.24 -0.85
C SER A 2 -8.17 15.09 -1.15
N LEU A 3 -6.89 15.42 -1.40
CA LEU A 3 -5.85 14.39 -1.57
C LEU A 3 -5.71 13.50 -0.32
N ARG A 4 -5.90 14.08 0.87
CA ARG A 4 -5.85 13.31 2.12
C ARG A 4 -7.03 12.36 2.24
N GLU A 5 -8.24 12.82 1.94
CA GLU A 5 -9.44 11.97 1.93
C GLU A 5 -9.29 10.83 0.90
N ALA A 6 -8.82 11.13 -0.31
CA ALA A 6 -8.55 10.11 -1.33
C ALA A 6 -7.50 9.09 -0.87
N GLY A 7 -6.44 9.56 -0.19
CA GLY A 7 -5.42 8.69 0.40
C GLY A 7 -5.98 7.76 1.47
N ILE A 8 -6.80 8.27 2.38
CA ILE A 8 -7.44 7.47 3.43
C ILE A 8 -8.38 6.42 2.82
N LEU A 9 -9.16 6.78 1.79
CA LEU A 9 -9.99 5.81 1.05
C LEU A 9 -9.15 4.68 0.42
N GLN A 10 -7.94 5.01 -0.01
CA GLN A 10 -6.95 4.05 -0.51
C GLN A 10 -6.14 3.38 0.62
N THR A 11 -6.48 3.58 1.90
CA THR A 11 -5.78 3.01 3.07
C THR A 11 -4.35 3.49 3.29
N PHE A 12 -3.97 4.64 2.73
CA PHE A 12 -2.71 5.28 3.11
C PHE A 12 -2.76 5.75 4.57
N PRO A 13 -1.66 5.58 5.34
CA PRO A 13 -1.55 6.13 6.69
C PRO A 13 -1.77 7.65 6.72
N MET A 14 -2.25 8.16 7.86
CA MET A 14 -2.55 9.59 8.02
C MET A 14 -1.30 10.46 7.83
N GLU A 15 -0.15 10.01 8.35
CA GLU A 15 1.14 10.69 8.22
C GLU A 15 1.82 10.50 6.86
N TYR A 16 1.23 9.76 5.91
CA TYR A 16 1.84 9.55 4.60
C TYR A 16 1.99 10.87 3.83
N LYS A 17 3.19 11.15 3.33
CA LYS A 17 3.50 12.37 2.56
C LYS A 17 3.54 12.04 1.07
N PHE A 18 2.56 12.57 0.32
CA PHE A 18 2.47 12.39 -1.14
C PHE A 18 3.46 13.24 -1.94
N SER A 19 4.15 14.18 -1.28
CA SER A 19 5.20 15.02 -1.87
C SER A 19 6.20 15.43 -0.80
N SER A 20 7.46 15.64 -1.19
CA SER A 20 8.54 16.11 -0.33
C SER A 20 8.44 17.59 0.01
N SER A 21 7.76 18.38 -0.84
CA SER A 21 7.49 19.81 -0.65
C SER A 21 6.13 20.20 -1.24
N GLU A 22 5.53 21.28 -0.72
CA GLU A 22 4.26 21.82 -1.23
C GLU A 22 4.38 22.32 -2.68
N ASP A 23 5.54 22.87 -3.07
CA ASP A 23 5.79 23.39 -4.41
C ASP A 23 5.66 22.32 -5.52
N ASN A 24 5.85 21.05 -5.16
CA ASN A 24 5.76 19.92 -6.09
C ASN A 24 4.36 19.26 -6.11
N LEU A 25 3.43 19.74 -5.29
CA LEU A 25 2.16 19.10 -4.99
C LEU A 25 1.09 19.47 -6.03
N LYS A 26 1.30 19.03 -7.28
CA LYS A 26 0.31 19.19 -8.36
C LYS A 26 -0.89 18.27 -8.12
N PHE A 27 -2.02 18.82 -7.68
CA PHE A 27 -3.24 18.10 -7.31
C PHE A 27 -3.59 16.98 -8.31
N THR A 28 -3.75 17.29 -9.60
CA THR A 28 -4.13 16.32 -10.64
C THR A 28 -3.16 15.14 -10.75
N LYS A 29 -1.85 15.38 -10.57
CA LYS A 29 -0.84 14.32 -10.66
C LYS A 29 -0.94 13.40 -9.44
N VAL A 30 -1.04 13.98 -8.24
CA VAL A 30 -1.12 13.22 -6.99
C VAL A 30 -2.43 12.45 -6.90
N SER A 31 -3.57 13.03 -7.29
CA SER A 31 -4.85 12.33 -7.32
C SER A 31 -4.80 11.08 -8.22
N LYS A 32 -4.15 11.16 -9.38
CA LYS A 32 -3.95 10.00 -10.28
C LYS A 32 -3.06 8.94 -9.63
N GLN A 33 -1.97 9.35 -8.97
CA GLN A 33 -1.09 8.41 -8.25
C GLN A 33 -1.83 7.69 -7.12
N ILE A 34 -2.63 8.41 -6.34
CA ILE A 34 -3.47 7.84 -5.30
C ILE A 34 -4.49 6.86 -5.90
N GLY A 35 -5.24 7.27 -6.92
CA GLY A 35 -6.29 6.43 -7.51
C GLY A 35 -5.78 5.18 -8.23
N ASN A 36 -4.58 5.24 -8.79
CA ASN A 36 -3.97 4.11 -9.49
C ASN A 36 -3.17 3.18 -8.58
N ALA A 37 -2.93 3.57 -7.32
CA ALA A 37 -2.18 2.74 -6.38
C ALA A 37 -2.99 1.51 -5.98
N VAL A 38 -2.28 0.43 -5.65
CA VAL A 38 -2.88 -0.67 -4.88
C VAL A 38 -3.01 -0.17 -3.43
N PRO A 39 -4.19 -0.33 -2.78
CA PRO A 39 -4.36 0.06 -1.38
C PRO A 39 -3.28 -0.58 -0.49
N PRO A 40 -2.52 0.17 0.33
CA PRO A 40 -1.47 -0.41 1.16
C PRO A 40 -1.95 -1.55 2.06
N ARG A 41 -3.15 -1.46 2.63
CA ARG A 41 -3.71 -2.54 3.46
C ARG A 41 -3.97 -3.82 2.66
N LEU A 42 -4.40 -3.71 1.42
CA LEU A 42 -4.57 -4.87 0.54
C LEU A 42 -3.21 -5.50 0.22
N GLY A 43 -2.22 -4.67 -0.12
CA GLY A 43 -0.84 -5.12 -0.37
C GLY A 43 -0.23 -5.85 0.84
N GLU A 44 -0.44 -5.34 2.05
CA GLU A 44 0.00 -5.96 3.30
C GLU A 44 -0.58 -7.37 3.48
N ILE A 45 -1.90 -7.51 3.34
CA ILE A 45 -2.58 -8.81 3.51
C ILE A 45 -2.12 -9.83 2.45
N ILE A 46 -1.94 -9.39 1.20
CA ILE A 46 -1.40 -10.24 0.14
C ILE A 46 0.02 -10.68 0.49
N GLY A 47 0.88 -9.77 0.96
CA GLY A 47 2.24 -10.08 1.38
C GLY A 47 2.29 -11.10 2.52
N ILE A 48 1.46 -10.91 3.55
CA ILE A 48 1.32 -11.87 4.67
C ILE A 48 0.89 -13.24 4.14
N SER A 49 -0.08 -13.29 3.22
CA SER A 49 -0.55 -14.55 2.64
C SER A 49 0.56 -15.28 1.87
N ILE A 50 1.40 -14.54 1.13
CA ILE A 50 2.52 -15.11 0.38
C ILE A 50 3.58 -15.66 1.35
N ILE A 51 3.97 -14.88 2.36
CA ILE A 51 4.96 -15.30 3.37
C ILE A 51 4.49 -16.58 4.07
N LYS A 52 3.25 -16.59 4.56
CA LYS A 52 2.66 -17.75 5.23
C LYS A 52 2.69 -19.00 4.34
N HIS A 53 2.35 -18.85 3.05
CA HIS A 53 2.41 -19.97 2.10
C HIS A 53 3.84 -20.53 1.94
N LEU A 54 4.84 -19.65 1.86
CA LEU A 54 6.25 -20.07 1.75
C LEU A 54 6.73 -20.77 3.02
N GLU A 55 6.37 -20.25 4.21
CA GLU A 55 6.70 -20.87 5.49
C GLU A 55 6.05 -22.27 5.64
N GLU A 56 4.80 -22.43 5.21
CA GLU A 56 4.12 -23.74 5.20
C GLU A 56 4.82 -24.74 4.27
N MET A 57 5.30 -24.28 3.11
CA MET A 57 6.06 -25.13 2.18
C MET A 57 7.42 -25.55 2.73
N ASP A 58 8.14 -24.65 3.44
CA ASP A 58 9.44 -24.97 4.03
C ASP A 58 9.30 -25.91 5.24
N ASN A 59 8.34 -25.65 6.14
CA ASN A 59 8.05 -26.54 7.27
C ASN A 59 7.54 -27.94 6.83
N GLY A 60 6.99 -28.05 5.61
CA GLY A 60 6.60 -29.31 5.00
C GLY A 60 7.76 -30.14 4.44
N LYS A 61 8.95 -29.53 4.23
CA LYS A 61 10.17 -30.22 3.79
C LYS A 61 10.90 -30.92 4.94
N ASP A 62 10.82 -30.37 6.16
CA ASP A 62 11.45 -30.96 7.35
C ASP A 62 10.66 -32.17 7.91
N LYS A 63 9.42 -32.38 7.46
CA LYS A 63 8.55 -33.48 7.88
C LYS A 63 8.52 -34.66 6.91
N LYS A 64 9.37 -34.67 5.89
CA LYS A 64 9.43 -35.70 4.85
C LYS A 64 10.82 -36.31 4.78
#